data_AF-A0A6N6KQF2-F1
#
_entry.id   AF-A0A6N6KQF2-F1
#
_cell.length_a   1.000
_cell.length_b   1.000
_cell.length_c   1.000
_cell.angle_alpha   90.00
_cell.angle_beta   90.00
_cell.angle_gamma   90.00
#
_symmetry.space_group_name_H-M   'P 1'
#
loop_
_entity.id
_entity.type
_entity.pdbx_description
1 polymer ?
#
loop_
_entity_poly.entity_id
_entity_poly.type
_entity_poly.pdbx_seq_one_letter_code
_entity_poly.pdbx_strand_id
1 'polypeptide(L)'
;MNAIISIDMKKRTTVATWLNDQFLTWMNQEQEHKTITAFAEYLEVDRNLLGQWLNGRIVPSNANVIRIANKFGPEIYDLLEWPRPINQEKNRH
;
A
#
# COMPACT_ATOMS: atom_id res chain seq x y z
N MET A 1 7.06 29.61 -1.87
CA MET A 1 6.75 28.34 -2.57
C MET A 1 7.07 27.17 -1.64
N ASN A 2 6.22 26.14 -1.61
CA ASN A 2 6.59 24.71 -1.42
C ASN A 2 6.47 23.97 -0.06
N ALA A 3 5.63 24.37 0.90
CA ALA A 3 5.34 23.46 2.04
C ALA A 3 4.47 22.25 1.62
N ILE A 4 3.42 22.50 0.82
CA ILE A 4 2.42 21.49 0.43
C ILE A 4 3.03 20.43 -0.52
N ILE A 5 3.88 20.86 -1.46
CA ILE A 5 4.56 19.95 -2.40
C ILE A 5 5.54 19.01 -1.66
N SER A 6 6.17 19.49 -0.59
CA SER A 6 7.13 18.70 0.19
C SER A 6 6.45 17.58 0.98
N ILE A 7 5.26 17.85 1.55
CA ILE A 7 4.50 16.88 2.35
C ILE A 7 3.95 15.75 1.46
N ASP A 8 3.34 16.10 0.34
CA ASP A 8 2.77 15.14 -0.61
C ASP A 8 3.85 14.21 -1.20
N MET A 9 5.02 14.76 -1.56
CA MET A 9 6.16 13.96 -2.01
C MET A 9 6.63 12.97 -0.94
N LYS A 10 6.74 13.44 0.32
CA LYS A 10 7.17 12.58 1.43
C LYS A 10 6.21 11.40 1.63
N LYS A 11 4.89 11.65 1.62
CA LYS A 11 3.88 10.59 1.74
C LYS A 11 4.01 9.55 0.63
N ARG A 12 4.16 10.00 -0.62
CA ARG A 12 4.37 9.09 -1.76
C ARG A 12 5.59 8.20 -1.58
N THR A 13 6.74 8.79 -1.23
CA THR A 13 7.98 8.03 -1.03
C THR A 13 7.86 7.05 0.13
N THR A 14 7.31 7.49 1.27
CA THR A 14 7.15 6.63 2.45
C THR A 14 6.22 5.45 2.17
N VAL A 15 5.07 5.68 1.53
CA VAL A 15 4.15 4.61 1.13
C VAL A 15 4.78 3.66 0.12
N ALA A 16 5.51 4.20 -0.87
CA ALA A 16 6.20 3.39 -1.86
C ALA A 16 7.24 2.47 -1.21
N THR A 17 8.09 3.00 -0.33
CA THR A 17 9.09 2.22 0.40
C THR A 17 8.44 1.13 1.23
N TRP A 18 7.43 1.47 2.04
CA TRP A 18 6.74 0.49 2.87
C TRP A 18 6.05 -0.60 2.02
N LEU A 19 5.39 -0.25 0.91
CA LEU A 19 4.79 -1.25 0.02
C LEU A 19 5.82 -2.17 -0.65
N ASN A 20 7.01 -1.66 -0.99
CA ASN A 20 8.09 -2.49 -1.50
C ASN A 20 8.57 -3.48 -0.41
N ASP A 21 8.68 -3.05 0.84
CA ASP A 21 9.05 -3.94 1.95
C ASP A 21 7.99 -5.03 2.19
N GLN A 22 6.70 -4.69 2.12
CA GLN A 22 5.62 -5.67 2.17
C GLN A 22 5.68 -6.66 1.00
N PHE A 23 5.97 -6.16 -0.22
CA PHE A 23 6.14 -7.01 -1.39
C PHE A 23 7.31 -7.99 -1.22
N LEU A 24 8.48 -7.53 -0.77
CA LEU A 24 9.64 -8.38 -0.51
C LEU A 24 9.35 -9.41 0.57
N THR A 25 8.71 -9.00 1.66
CA THR A 25 8.34 -9.88 2.77
C THR A 25 7.37 -10.97 2.29
N TRP A 26 6.36 -10.58 1.53
CA TRP A 26 5.38 -11.49 0.96
C TRP A 26 6.00 -12.47 -0.05
N MET A 27 6.94 -12.00 -0.90
CA MET A 27 7.70 -12.88 -1.79
C MET A 27 8.52 -13.92 -1.03
N ASN A 28 9.14 -13.53 0.10
CA ASN A 28 9.98 -14.43 0.89
C ASN A 28 9.16 -15.47 1.69
N GLN A 29 7.87 -15.26 1.89
CA GLN A 29 7.00 -16.16 2.66
C GLN A 29 6.52 -17.38 1.85
N GLU A 30 6.58 -17.33 0.51
CA GLU A 30 6.08 -18.41 -0.34
C GLU A 30 7.15 -18.89 -1.32
N GLN A 31 7.25 -20.21 -1.51
CA GLN A 31 8.30 -20.86 -2.30
C GLN A 31 8.14 -20.72 -3.82
N GLU A 32 7.34 -19.76 -4.31
CA GLU A 32 7.00 -19.61 -5.72
C GLU A 32 7.49 -18.26 -6.29
N HIS A 33 7.72 -18.22 -7.61
CA HIS A 33 8.16 -17.03 -8.34
C HIS A 33 7.05 -15.96 -8.40
N LYS A 34 6.83 -15.24 -7.30
CA LYS A 34 5.79 -14.20 -7.25
C LYS A 34 6.24 -12.94 -7.97
N THR A 35 5.39 -12.46 -8.88
CA THR A 35 5.62 -11.27 -9.70
C THR A 35 4.82 -10.08 -9.17
N ILE A 36 5.10 -8.87 -9.69
CA ILE A 36 4.26 -7.69 -9.44
C ILE A 36 2.79 -7.95 -9.83
N THR A 37 2.53 -8.76 -10.87
CA THR A 37 1.17 -9.14 -11.27
C THR A 37 0.48 -9.95 -10.19
N ALA A 38 1.15 -10.97 -9.65
CA ALA A 38 0.60 -11.78 -8.56
C ALA A 38 0.38 -10.94 -7.30
N PHE A 39 1.23 -9.94 -7.05
CA PHE A 39 1.04 -9.02 -5.92
C PHE A 39 -0.16 -8.10 -6.10
N ALA A 40 -0.41 -7.63 -7.33
CA ALA A 40 -1.59 -6.86 -7.67
C ALA A 40 -2.87 -7.70 -7.44
N GLU A 41 -2.85 -8.96 -7.86
CA GLU A 41 -3.95 -9.91 -7.63
C GLU A 41 -4.17 -10.19 -6.14
N TYR A 42 -3.10 -10.40 -5.37
CA TYR A 42 -3.16 -10.61 -3.93
C TYR A 42 -3.81 -9.43 -3.18
N LEU A 43 -3.53 -8.20 -3.64
CA LEU A 43 -4.12 -6.98 -3.12
C LEU A 43 -5.48 -6.63 -3.75
N GLU A 44 -5.91 -7.39 -4.75
CA GLU A 44 -7.13 -7.18 -5.52
C GLU A 44 -7.16 -5.78 -6.18
N VAL A 45 -6.05 -5.37 -6.81
CA VAL A 45 -5.89 -4.06 -7.46
C VAL A 45 -5.37 -4.20 -8.90
N ASP A 46 -5.50 -3.13 -9.69
CA ASP A 46 -4.90 -3.08 -11.02
C ASP A 46 -3.36 -3.06 -10.94
N ARG A 47 -2.71 -3.81 -11.84
CA ARG A 47 -1.24 -3.93 -11.89
C ARG A 47 -0.55 -2.61 -12.20
N ASN A 48 -1.10 -1.80 -13.12
CA ASN A 48 -0.49 -0.51 -13.46
C ASN A 48 -0.62 0.45 -12.29
N LEU A 49 -1.76 0.41 -11.60
CA LEU A 49 -2.01 1.20 -10.40
C LEU A 49 -1.03 0.84 -9.27
N LEU A 50 -0.84 -0.44 -8.99
CA LEU A 50 0.18 -0.91 -8.04
C LEU A 50 1.59 -0.43 -8.45
N GLY A 51 1.93 -0.55 -9.74
CA GLY A 51 3.20 -0.06 -10.25
C GLY A 51 3.42 1.42 -9.97
N GLN A 52 2.39 2.26 -10.08
CA GLN A 52 2.50 3.68 -9.75
C GLN A 52 2.74 3.93 -8.26
N TRP A 53 2.17 3.11 -7.37
CA TRP A 53 2.42 3.21 -5.93
C TRP A 53 3.82 2.79 -5.55
N LEU A 54 4.30 1.65 -6.08
CA LEU A 54 5.65 1.15 -5.82
C LEU A 54 6.75 2.11 -6.31
N ASN A 55 6.45 2.90 -7.34
CA ASN A 55 7.34 3.95 -7.85
C ASN A 55 7.14 5.32 -7.18
N GLY A 56 6.24 5.44 -6.19
CA GLY A 56 5.96 6.70 -5.51
C GLY A 56 5.43 7.81 -6.43
N ARG A 57 4.75 7.45 -7.53
CA ARG A 57 4.16 8.43 -8.46
C ARG A 57 2.86 9.00 -7.93
N ILE A 58 2.03 8.14 -7.33
CA ILE A 58 0.76 8.51 -6.69
C ILE A 58 0.59 7.70 -5.40
N VAL A 59 -0.31 8.15 -4.53
CA VAL A 59 -0.75 7.38 -3.35
C VAL A 59 -1.99 6.54 -3.67
N PRO A 60 -2.24 5.43 -2.94
CA PRO A 60 -3.49 4.68 -3.05
C PRO A 60 -4.70 5.54 -2.68
N SER A 61 -5.82 5.34 -3.37
CA SER A 61 -7.11 5.94 -3.00
C SER A 61 -7.69 5.26 -1.74
N ASN A 62 -8.68 5.89 -1.09
CA ASN A 62 -9.30 5.35 0.12
C ASN A 62 -9.77 3.87 -0.01
N ALA A 63 -10.42 3.52 -1.12
CA ALA A 63 -10.85 2.14 -1.36
C ALA A 63 -9.66 1.16 -1.44
N ASN A 64 -8.54 1.59 -2.00
CA ASN A 64 -7.32 0.78 -2.11
C ASN A 64 -6.57 0.70 -0.78
N VAL A 65 -6.55 1.77 0.02
CA VAL A 65 -5.99 1.75 1.37
C VAL A 65 -6.69 0.73 2.25
N ILE A 66 -8.01 0.60 2.14
CA ILE A 66 -8.77 -0.45 2.85
C ILE A 66 -8.30 -1.84 2.42
N ARG A 67 -8.14 -2.10 1.11
CA ARG A 67 -7.65 -3.40 0.61
C ARG A 67 -6.25 -3.72 1.11
N ILE A 68 -5.34 -2.74 1.04
CA ILE A 68 -3.97 -2.86 1.55
C ILE A 68 -4.00 -3.14 3.06
N ALA A 69 -4.81 -2.40 3.82
CA ALA A 69 -4.92 -2.56 5.26
C ALA A 69 -5.49 -3.91 5.68
N ASN A 70 -6.39 -4.49 4.88
CA ASN A 70 -6.91 -5.84 5.11
C ASN A 70 -5.84 -6.92 4.96
N LYS A 71 -4.80 -6.72 4.12
CA LYS A 71 -3.73 -7.70 3.90
C LYS A 71 -2.53 -7.49 4.83
N PHE A 72 -2.15 -6.24 5.10
CA PHE A 72 -0.91 -5.90 5.84
C PHE A 72 -1.13 -5.16 7.16
N GLY A 73 -2.36 -4.74 7.45
CA GLY A 73 -2.69 -4.00 8.67
C GLY A 73 -2.79 -2.49 8.48
N PRO A 74 -3.21 -1.76 9.52
CA PRO A 74 -3.65 -0.37 9.42
C PRO A 74 -2.51 0.65 9.29
N GLU A 75 -1.25 0.23 9.28
CA GLU A 75 -0.07 1.11 9.24
C GLU A 75 -0.10 2.07 8.04
N ILE A 76 -0.63 1.61 6.90
CA ILE A 76 -0.79 2.42 5.69
C ILE A 76 -1.58 3.72 5.93
N TYR A 77 -2.52 3.74 6.88
CA TYR A 77 -3.25 4.96 7.25
C TYR A 77 -2.34 5.98 7.94
N ASP A 78 -1.44 5.52 8.81
CA ASP A 78 -0.52 6.40 9.52
C ASP A 78 0.49 7.03 8.56
N LEU A 79 0.97 6.26 7.58
CA LEU A 79 1.89 6.74 6.55
C LEU A 79 1.25 7.85 5.69
N LEU A 80 -0.07 7.78 5.49
CA LEU A 80 -0.84 8.79 4.77
C LEU A 80 -1.31 9.94 5.67
N GLU A 81 -1.10 9.83 6.99
CA GLU A 81 -1.68 10.71 8.02
C GLU A 81 -3.21 10.78 7.92
N TRP A 82 -3.84 9.65 7.63
CA TRP A 82 -5.29 9.52 7.49
C TRP A 82 -5.89 8.94 8.78
N PRO A 83 -7.13 9.34 9.14
CA PRO A 83 -7.82 8.72 10.26
C PRO A 83 -8.05 7.24 9.95
N ARG A 84 -7.64 6.37 10.88
CA ARG A 84 -7.96 4.94 10.82
C ARG A 84 -9.48 4.77 10.95
N PRO A 85 -10.12 3.89 10.17
CA PRO A 85 -11.54 3.62 10.36
C PRO A 85 -11.73 2.90 11.69
N ILE A 86 -12.57 3.46 12.57
CA ILE A 86 -12.77 3.03 13.97
C ILE A 86 -13.34 1.60 14.05
N ASN A 87 -13.96 1.11 12.96
CA ASN A 87 -14.76 -0.12 12.92
C ASN A 87 -14.29 -1.09 11.82
N GLN A 88 -12.99 -1.28 11.61
CA GLN A 88 -12.49 -2.40 10.79
C GLN A 88 -12.50 -3.68 11.64
N GLU A 89 -13.69 -4.12 12.04
CA GLU A 89 -13.89 -5.40 12.69
C GLU A 89 -13.36 -6.48 11.73
N LYS A 90 -12.34 -7.18 12.21
CA LYS A 90 -11.70 -8.29 11.50
C LYS A 90 -12.77 -9.31 11.12
N ASN A 91 -13.22 -9.32 9.87
CA ASN A 91 -13.79 -10.52 9.26
C ASN A 91 -12.65 -11.54 9.08
N ARG A 92 -12.22 -12.14 10.19
CA ARG A 92 -11.54 -13.43 10.22
C ARG A 92 -12.65 -14.47 10.05
N HIS A 93 -12.90 -14.87 8.81
CA HIS A 93 -13.58 -16.13 8.51
C HIS A 93 -12.51 -17.23 8.36
#